data_AF-A0A242BJI3-F1
#
_entry.id   AF-A0A242BJI3-F1
#
_cell.length_a   1.000
_cell.length_b   1.000
_cell.length_c   1.000
_cell.angle_alpha   90.00
_cell.angle_beta   90.00
_cell.angle_gamma   90.00
#
_symmetry.space_group_name_H-M   'P 1'
#
loop_
_entity.id
_entity.type
_entity.pdbx_description
1 polymer ?
#
loop_
_entity_poly.entity_id
_entity_poly.type
_entity_poly.pdbx_seq_one_letter_code
_entity_poly.pdbx_strand_id
1 'polypeptide(L)' 'MKKVIITGAAGGIGQALTNRLLKAGYQVIAVDNNKEL' A
#
# COMPACT_ATOMS: atom_id res chain seq x y z
N MET A 1 14.54 0.88 9.84
CA MET A 1 13.46 1.13 8.85
C MET A 1 12.48 -0.03 8.90
N LYS A 2 11.19 0.20 9.13
CA LYS A 2 10.17 -0.87 9.22
C LYS A 2 9.57 -1.14 7.84
N LYS A 3 9.43 -2.42 7.47
CA LYS A 3 8.81 -2.86 6.21
C LYS A 3 7.38 -3.34 6.46
N VAL A 4 6.46 -3.01 5.56
CA VAL A 4 5.05 -3.42 5.62
C VAL A 4 4.56 -3.82 4.23
N ILE A 5 3.70 -4.83 4.16
CA ILE A 5 2.97 -5.20 2.95
C ILE A 5 1.52 -4.71 3.09
N ILE A 6 1.01 -4.07 2.05
CA ILE A 6 -0.41 -3.70 1.93
C ILE A 6 -0.98 -4.44 0.71
N THR A 7 -2.02 -5.24 0.94
CA THR A 7 -2.83 -5.87 -0.12
C THR A 7 -4.06 -5.01 -0.42
N GLY A 8 -4.52 -4.97 -1.68
CA GLY A 8 -5.60 -4.07 -2.09
C GLY A 8 -5.16 -2.59 -2.12
N ALA A 9 -3.88 -2.35 -2.44
CA ALA A 9 -3.24 -1.05 -2.29
C ALA A 9 -3.57 -0.03 -3.38
N ALA A 10 -4.16 -0.45 -4.50
CA ALA A 10 -4.45 0.41 -5.66
C ALA A 10 -5.69 1.29 -5.47
N GLY A 11 -6.57 0.97 -4.51
CA GLY A 11 -7.82 1.71 -4.31
C GLY A 11 -8.22 1.91 -2.85
N GLY A 12 -9.17 2.83 -2.64
CA GLY A 12 -9.87 3.05 -1.37
C GLY A 12 -8.96 3.12 -0.14
N ILE A 13 -9.26 2.27 0.84
CA ILE A 13 -8.57 2.23 2.13
C ILE A 13 -7.09 1.82 1.98
N GLY A 14 -6.79 0.86 1.10
CA GLY A 14 -5.43 0.38 0.90
C GLY A 14 -4.52 1.48 0.34
N GLN A 15 -5.02 2.27 -0.60
CA GLN A 15 -4.30 3.45 -1.13
C GLN A 15 -4.09 4.52 -0.04
N ALA A 16 -5.13 4.85 0.72
CA ALA A 16 -5.06 5.85 1.79
C ALA A 16 -4.06 5.44 2.88
N LEU A 17 -4.08 4.18 3.30
CA LEU A 17 -3.17 3.63 4.31
C LEU A 17 -1.72 3.59 3.79
N THR A 18 -1.52 3.18 2.53
CA THR A 18 -0.20 3.21 1.88
C THR A 18 0.41 4.60 1.95
N ASN A 19 -0.34 5.63 1.55
CA ASN A 19 0.10 7.02 1.61
C ASN A 19 0.44 7.49 3.03
N ARG A 20 -0.37 7.10 4.02
CA ARG A 20 -0.12 7.42 5.43
C ARG A 20 1.18 6.78 5.93
N LEU A 21 1.43 5.52 5.62
CA LEU A 21 2.62 4.80 6.08
C LEU A 21 3.90 5.27 5.41
N LEU A 22 3.84 5.62 4.12
CA LEU A 22 4.97 6.27 3.42
C LEU A 22 5.34 7.60 4.11
N LYS A 23 4.36 8.46 4.42
CA LYS A 23 4.60 9.72 5.15
C LYS A 23 5.17 9.53 6.56
N ALA A 24 4.90 8.37 7.18
CA ALA A 24 5.43 8.01 8.48
C ALA A 24 6.83 7.34 8.42
N GLY A 25 7.46 7.26 7.24
CA GLY A 25 8.83 6.74 7.07
C GLY A 25 8.94 5.21 6.97
N TYR A 26 7.82 4.53 6.69
CA TYR A 26 7.84 3.09 6.43
C TYR A 26 8.25 2.81 4.99
N GLN A 27 8.93 1.68 4.79
CA GLN A 27 9.08 1.08 3.47
C GLN A 27 7.84 0.22 3.19
N VAL A 28 7.00 0.66 2.26
CA VAL A 28 5.74 0.00 1.92
C VAL A 28 5.91 -0.81 0.64
N ILE A 29 5.51 -2.08 0.68
CA ILE A 29 5.33 -2.94 -0.50
C ILE A 29 3.82 -2.98 -0.77
N ALA A 30 3.39 -2.27 -1.81
CA ALA A 30 2.00 -2.17 -2.22
C ALA A 30 1.69 -3.26 -3.26
N VAL A 31 0.70 -4.10 -2.98
CA VAL A 31 0.26 -5.18 -3.85
C VAL A 31 -1.24 -5.05 -4.09
N ASP A 32 -1.66 -5.22 -5.33
CA ASP A 32 -3.07 -5.34 -5.69
C ASP A 32 -3.25 -6.36 -6.80
N ASN A 33 -4.48 -6.86 -6.96
CA ASN A 33 -4.84 -7.60 -8.15
C ASN A 33 -5.26 -6.60 -9.24
N ASN A 34 -4.73 -6.77 -10.44
CA ASN A 34 -5.33 -6.15 -11.60
C ASN A 34 -6.27 -7.19 -12.21
N LYS A 35 -7.58 -7.02 -12.01
CA LYS A 35 -8.60 -7.94 -12.56
C LYS A 35 -8.94 -7.67 -14.03
N GLU A 36 -8.36 -6.63 -14.62
CA GLU A 36 -8.58 -6.25 -16.02
C GLU A 36 -7.55 -6.87 -16.99
N LEU A 37 -6.71 -7.80 -16.51
CA LEU A 37 -5.78 -8.60 -17.30
C LEU A 37 -6.03 -10.10 -17.12
#